data_AF-A0A1Z9H475-F1
#
_entry.id   AF-A0A1Z9H475-F1
#
_cell.length_a   1.000
_cell.length_b   1.000
_cell.length_c   1.000
_cell.angle_alpha   90.00
_cell.angle_beta   90.00
_cell.angle_gamma   90.00
#
_symmetry.space_group_name_H-M   'P 1'
#
loop_
_entity.id
_entity.type
_entity.pdbx_description
1 polymer ?
#
loop_
_entity_poly.entity_id
_entity_poly.type
_entity_poly.pdbx_seq_one_letter_code
_entity_poly.pdbx_strand_id
1 'polypeptide(L)'
;MTEKSSSNRDSLLQFLKENQGTEISLKERGGGLSLFGKLTDFSELDLCGRLLVESELSLETPDLKVTLTLHDELLGVQVSGNDHANPELFLIAREVPYSRLKFGQIKN
;
A
#
# COMPACT_ATOMS: atom_id res chain seq x y z
N MET A 1 15.94 4.10 9.65
CA MET A 1 14.98 3.61 8.66
C MET A 1 15.68 2.64 7.72
N THR A 2 15.18 1.42 7.56
CA THR A 2 15.76 0.44 6.61
C THR A 2 14.84 0.36 5.40
N GLU A 3 15.18 1.07 4.32
CA GLU A 3 14.43 1.01 3.06
C GLU A 3 14.97 -0.12 2.18
N LYS A 4 14.10 -1.02 1.71
CA LYS A 4 14.38 -1.99 0.64
C LYS A 4 13.77 -1.46 -0.66
N SER A 5 14.47 -1.68 -1.77
CA SER A 5 13.87 -1.49 -3.10
C SER A 5 13.05 -2.72 -3.42
N SER A 6 11.79 -2.54 -3.84
CA SER A 6 11.05 -3.62 -4.47
C SER A 6 11.67 -3.87 -5.85
N SER A 7 11.98 -5.12 -6.18
CA SER A 7 12.23 -5.51 -7.58
C SER A 7 11.05 -6.25 -8.18
N ASN A 8 10.10 -6.71 -7.35
CA ASN A 8 8.96 -7.54 -7.77
C ASN A 8 7.85 -7.55 -6.70
N ARG A 9 6.68 -8.06 -7.13
CA ARG A 9 5.48 -8.29 -6.31
C ARG A 9 5.78 -9.05 -5.02
N ASP A 10 6.51 -10.16 -5.11
CA ASP A 10 6.72 -11.08 -3.99
C ASP A 10 7.53 -10.45 -2.86
N SER A 11 8.51 -9.59 -3.19
CA SER A 11 9.28 -8.87 -2.19
C SER A 11 8.41 -7.90 -1.39
N LEU A 12 7.47 -7.22 -2.05
CA LEU A 12 6.51 -6.35 -1.36
C LEU A 12 5.52 -7.20 -0.55
N LEU A 13 5.00 -8.28 -1.13
CA LEU A 13 4.08 -9.20 -0.47
C LEU A 13 4.64 -9.71 0.86
N GLN A 14 5.86 -10.24 0.82
CA GLN A 14 6.54 -10.73 2.02
C GLN A 14 6.74 -9.60 3.04
N PHE A 15 7.14 -8.41 2.59
CA PHE A 15 7.26 -7.26 3.47
C PHE A 15 5.94 -6.92 4.16
N LEU A 16 4.82 -6.82 3.43
CA LEU A 16 3.52 -6.50 4.04
C LEU A 16 3.11 -7.56 5.08
N LYS A 17 3.29 -8.85 4.76
CA LYS A 17 3.02 -9.95 5.71
C LYS A 17 3.82 -9.84 7.00
N GLU A 18 5.12 -9.58 6.89
CA GLU A 18 6.03 -9.49 8.04
C GLU A 18 5.81 -8.23 8.90
N ASN A 19 5.07 -7.25 8.39
CA ASN A 19 4.96 -5.91 8.98
C ASN A 19 3.53 -5.53 9.36
N GLN A 20 2.61 -6.49 9.45
CA GLN A 20 1.25 -6.27 9.94
C GLN A 20 1.25 -5.61 11.32
N GLY A 21 0.43 -4.58 11.50
CA GLY A 21 0.34 -3.82 12.75
C GLY A 21 1.51 -2.87 13.01
N THR A 22 2.46 -2.72 12.08
CA THR A 22 3.62 -1.82 12.24
C THR A 22 3.54 -0.59 11.32
N GLU A 23 4.30 0.45 11.65
CA GLU A 23 4.42 1.64 10.81
C GLU A 23 5.41 1.40 9.67
N ILE A 24 4.93 1.65 8.45
CA ILE A 24 5.69 1.46 7.22
C ILE A 24 5.69 2.73 6.38
N SER A 25 6.67 2.79 5.48
CA SER A 25 6.78 3.79 4.43
C SER A 25 6.73 3.13 3.07
N LEU A 26 6.01 3.76 2.13
CA LEU A 26 5.95 3.39 0.72
C LEU A 26 6.23 4.62 -0.13
N LYS A 27 7.27 4.56 -0.97
CA LYS A 27 7.74 5.70 -1.76
C LYS A 27 7.99 5.30 -3.20
N GLU A 28 7.62 6.16 -4.14
CA GLU A 28 7.99 6.04 -5.54
C GLU A 28 9.30 6.81 -5.82
N ARG A 29 10.30 6.11 -6.37
CA ARG A 29 11.50 6.73 -6.92
C ARG A 29 11.11 7.63 -8.09
N GLY A 30 11.40 8.92 -7.98
CA GLY A 30 11.02 9.93 -8.98
C GLY A 30 9.92 10.89 -8.52
N GLY A 31 9.35 10.71 -7.32
CA GLY A 31 8.63 11.78 -6.61
C GLY A 31 7.11 11.83 -6.77
N GLY A 32 6.46 10.72 -7.12
CA GLY A 32 5.00 10.69 -7.33
C GLY A 32 4.16 10.12 -6.18
N LEU A 33 4.78 9.41 -5.24
CA LEU A 33 4.11 8.80 -4.10
C LEU A 33 5.04 8.82 -2.89
N SER A 34 4.53 9.25 -1.74
CA SER A 34 5.17 9.06 -0.44
C SER A 34 4.08 8.86 0.61
N LEU A 35 3.92 7.63 1.07
CA LEU A 35 2.97 7.24 2.09
C LEU A 35 3.70 6.80 3.35
N PHE A 36 3.18 7.21 4.49
CA PHE A 36 3.63 6.81 5.81
C PHE A 36 2.38 6.47 6.62
N GLY A 37 2.33 5.27 7.17
CA GLY A 37 1.14 4.83 7.89
C GLY A 37 1.33 3.48 8.53
N LYS A 38 0.38 3.14 9.39
CA LYS A 38 0.34 1.84 10.05
C LYS A 38 -0.39 0.85 9.17
N LEU A 39 0.20 -0.32 8.96
CA LEU A 39 -0.43 -1.42 8.24
C LEU A 39 -1.51 -2.05 9.12
N THR A 40 -2.78 -1.88 8.76
CA THR A 40 -3.92 -2.27 9.60
C THR A 40 -4.60 -3.56 9.16
N ASP A 41 -4.59 -3.86 7.87
CA ASP A 41 -5.21 -5.06 7.33
C ASP A 41 -4.45 -5.65 6.15
N PHE A 42 -4.63 -6.94 5.91
CA PHE A 42 -4.00 -7.69 4.84
C PHE A 42 -4.83 -8.94 4.51
N SER A 43 -5.20 -9.11 3.26
CA SER A 43 -6.02 -10.22 2.78
C SER A 43 -5.45 -10.80 1.48
N GLU A 44 -5.61 -12.12 1.33
CA GLU A 44 -5.31 -12.83 0.09
C GLU A 44 -6.57 -13.55 -0.38
N LEU A 45 -6.98 -13.31 -1.62
CA LEU A 45 -8.16 -13.88 -2.22
C LEU A 45 -7.81 -14.59 -3.52
N ASP A 46 -8.09 -15.89 -3.58
CA ASP A 46 -7.99 -16.66 -4.83
C ASP A 46 -9.27 -16.44 -5.66
N LEU A 47 -9.11 -15.74 -6.78
CA LEU A 47 -10.15 -15.49 -7.77
C LEU A 47 -9.93 -16.39 -8.99
N CYS A 48 -10.35 -17.66 -8.85
CA CYS A 48 -10.30 -18.65 -9.94
C CYS A 48 -8.90 -18.83 -10.55
N GLY A 49 -7.86 -18.93 -9.70
CA GLY A 49 -6.48 -19.08 -10.10
C GLY A 49 -5.70 -17.77 -10.26
N ARG A 50 -6.32 -16.64 -9.92
CA ARG A 50 -5.66 -15.33 -9.81
C ARG A 50 -5.63 -14.90 -8.35
N LEU A 51 -4.44 -14.80 -7.77
CA LEU A 51 -4.29 -14.36 -6.39
C LEU A 51 -4.35 -12.83 -6.30
N LEU A 52 -5.48 -12.31 -5.86
CA LEU A 52 -5.61 -10.93 -5.45
C LEU A 52 -5.04 -10.77 -4.04
N VAL A 53 -4.15 -9.80 -3.84
CA VAL A 53 -3.68 -9.44 -2.51
C VAL A 53 -4.02 -7.98 -2.27
N GLU A 54 -4.68 -7.73 -1.14
CA GLU A 54 -5.05 -6.40 -0.70
C GLU A 54 -4.48 -6.13 0.68
N SER A 55 -4.16 -4.87 0.95
CA SER A 55 -3.69 -4.44 2.26
C SER A 55 -4.09 -3.00 2.53
N GLU A 56 -4.19 -2.64 3.80
CA GLU A 56 -4.70 -1.33 4.20
C GLU A 56 -3.70 -0.61 5.07
N LEU A 57 -3.47 0.68 4.78
CA LEU A 57 -2.74 1.58 5.65
C LEU A 57 -3.68 2.61 6.24
N SER A 58 -3.67 2.73 7.57
CA SER A 58 -4.19 3.89 8.27
C SER A 58 -3.14 4.99 8.28
N LEU A 59 -3.52 6.18 7.84
CA LEU A 59 -2.68 7.37 7.91
C LEU A 59 -2.90 8.11 9.23
N GLU A 60 -2.03 9.06 9.56
CA GLU A 60 -2.23 9.95 10.73
C GLU A 60 -3.48 10.84 10.56
N THR A 61 -3.91 11.10 9.32
CA THR A 61 -5.15 11.83 9.05
C THR A 61 -6.36 10.90 9.31
N PRO A 62 -7.18 11.16 10.34
CA PRO A 62 -8.14 10.19 10.89
C PRO A 62 -9.21 9.65 9.93
N ASP A 63 -9.42 10.33 8.81
CA ASP A 63 -10.47 10.01 7.84
C ASP A 63 -9.92 9.56 6.49
N LEU A 64 -8.60 9.38 6.35
CA LEU A 64 -7.99 8.88 5.13
C LEU A 64 -7.55 7.42 5.29
N LYS A 65 -7.99 6.60 4.34
CA LYS A 65 -7.61 5.20 4.22
C LYS A 65 -6.85 5.01 2.92
N VAL A 66 -5.78 4.22 2.99
CA VAL A 66 -5.10 3.74 1.77
C VAL A 66 -5.34 2.26 1.62
N THR A 67 -5.87 1.86 0.46
CA THR A 67 -5.92 0.48 0.03
C THR A 67 -4.81 0.23 -0.98
N LEU A 68 -4.09 -0.86 -0.79
CA LEU A 68 -3.04 -1.36 -1.66
C LEU A 68 -3.52 -2.64 -2.33
N THR A 69 -3.34 -2.72 -3.64
CA THR A 69 -3.67 -3.93 -4.42
C THR A 69 -2.44 -4.38 -5.19
N LEU A 70 -2.00 -5.63 -4.98
CA LEU A 70 -0.81 -6.16 -5.63
C LEU A 70 -1.18 -6.88 -6.92
N HIS A 71 -0.90 -6.24 -8.06
CA HIS A 71 -1.00 -6.84 -9.39
C HIS A 71 0.33 -7.49 -9.79
N ASP A 72 0.37 -8.19 -10.92
CA ASP A 72 1.56 -8.93 -11.35
C ASP A 72 2.78 -8.02 -11.57
N GLU A 73 2.58 -6.82 -12.14
CA GLU A 73 3.68 -5.93 -12.55
C GLU A 73 3.75 -4.61 -11.76
N LEU A 74 2.67 -4.25 -11.05
CA LEU A 74 2.54 -2.95 -10.38
C LEU A 74 1.74 -3.02 -9.08
N LEU A 75 1.96 -2.04 -8.23
CA LEU A 75 1.16 -1.78 -7.04
C LEU A 75 0.05 -0.77 -7.38
N GLY A 76 -1.19 -1.18 -7.20
CA GLY A 76 -2.33 -0.26 -7.14
C GLY A 76 -2.38 0.40 -5.77
N VAL A 77 -2.53 1.72 -5.75
CA VAL A 77 -2.66 2.53 -4.54
C VAL A 77 -3.93 3.36 -4.67
N GLN A 78 -4.86 3.16 -3.75
CA GLN A 78 -6.10 3.91 -3.67
C GLN A 78 -6.13 4.67 -2.35
N VAL A 79 -6.29 5.99 -2.40
CA VAL A 79 -6.54 6.82 -1.22
C VAL A 79 -8.00 7.23 -1.25
N SER A 80 -8.73 6.91 -0.19
CA SER A 80 -10.14 7.25 -0.03
C SER A 80 -10.37 8.01 1.27
N GLY A 81 -11.20 9.05 1.21
CA GLY A 81 -11.69 9.75 2.39
C GLY A 81 -12.98 9.11 2.93
N ASN A 82 -13.13 9.07 4.25
CA ASN A 82 -14.36 8.68 4.90
C ASN A 82 -15.27 9.90 5.04
N ASP A 83 -15.81 10.40 3.93
CA ASP A 83 -16.92 11.35 3.99
C ASP A 83 -18.22 10.55 4.15
N HIS A 84 -18.76 10.54 5.36
CA HIS A 84 -20.02 9.86 5.69
C HIS A 84 -21.21 10.29 4.81
N ALA A 85 -21.10 11.42 4.09
CA ALA A 85 -22.13 11.89 3.18
C ALA A 85 -21.98 11.37 1.74
N ASN A 86 -20.76 11.11 1.26
CA ASN A 86 -20.53 10.60 -0.10
C ASN A 86 -19.12 10.01 -0.28
N PRO A 87 -18.94 8.69 -0.10
CA PRO A 87 -17.63 8.03 -0.17
C PRO A 87 -16.97 8.09 -1.57
N GLU A 88 -17.70 8.51 -2.61
CA GLU A 88 -17.15 8.71 -3.96
C GLU A 88 -16.48 10.08 -4.19
N LEU A 89 -16.59 11.04 -3.25
CA LEU A 89 -16.11 12.43 -3.47
C LEU A 89 -14.59 12.60 -3.41
N PHE A 90 -13.86 11.70 -2.76
CA PHE A 90 -12.40 11.78 -2.68
C PHE A 90 -11.76 10.41 -2.91
N LEU A 91 -11.44 10.14 -4.17
CA LEU A 91 -10.72 8.95 -4.61
C LEU A 91 -9.50 9.37 -5.42
N ILE A 92 -8.30 9.02 -4.95
CA ILE A 92 -7.07 9.15 -5.71
C ILE A 92 -6.53 7.74 -5.95
N ALA A 93 -6.52 7.30 -7.21
CA ALA A 93 -5.93 6.03 -7.60
C ALA A 93 -4.61 6.27 -8.36
N ARG A 94 -3.61 5.45 -8.07
CA ARG A 94 -2.31 5.48 -8.75
C ARG A 94 -1.73 4.08 -8.87
N GLU A 95 -1.10 3.83 -10.00
CA GLU A 95 -0.31 2.63 -10.23
C GLU A 95 1.18 2.95 -10.08
N VAL A 96 1.90 2.12 -9.33
CA VAL A 96 3.35 2.26 -9.11
C VAL A 96 4.05 0.98 -9.55
N PRO A 97 4.87 1.02 -10.62
CA PRO A 97 5.69 -0.12 -11.01
C PRO A 97 6.61 -0.55 -9.86
N TYR A 98 6.72 -1.86 -9.61
CA TYR A 98 7.57 -2.35 -8.51
C TYR A 98 9.01 -1.89 -8.62
N SER A 99 9.55 -1.80 -9.84
CA SER A 99 10.90 -1.31 -10.12
C SER A 99 11.18 0.12 -9.62
N ARG A 100 10.13 0.90 -9.34
CA ARG A 100 10.22 2.26 -8.80
C ARG A 100 9.87 2.32 -7.31
N LEU A 101 9.32 1.26 -6.73
CA LEU A 101 8.85 1.25 -5.35
C LEU A 101 10.00 1.03 -4.36
N LYS A 102 10.05 1.87 -3.34
CA LYS A 102 10.82 1.67 -2.12
C LYS A 102 9.88 1.49 -0.95
N PHE A 103 10.18 0.55 -0.07
CA PHE A 103 9.40 0.30 1.12
C PHE A 103 10.29 0.01 2.33
N GLY A 104 9.81 0.27 3.53
CA GLY A 104 10.57 -0.01 4.74
C GLY A 104 9.81 0.34 6.00
N GLN A 105 10.22 -0.25 7.12
CA GLN A 105 9.70 0.11 8.44
C GLN A 105 10.16 1.51 8.83
N ILE A 106 9.24 2.28 9.39
CA ILE A 106 9.56 3.50 10.13
C ILE A 106 9.95 3.01 11.53
N LYS A 107 11.24 3.12 11.88
CA LYS A 107 11.69 2.87 13.24
C LYS A 107 11.56 4.17 14.01
N ASN A 108 10.78 4.15 15.09
CA ASN A 108 10.85 5.15 16.15
C ASN A 108 12.20 5.06 16.88
#